data_AF-A0A7C7AJU1-F1
#
_entry.id   AF-A0A7C7AJU1-F1
#
_cell.length_a   1.000
_cell.length_b   1.000
_cell.length_c   1.000
_cell.angle_alpha   90.00
_cell.angle_beta   90.00
_cell.angle_gamma   90.00
#
_symmetry.space_group_name_H-M   'P 1'
#
loop_
_entity.id
_entity.type
_entity.pdbx_description
1 polymer ?
#
loop_
_entity_poly.entity_id
_entity_poly.type
_entity_poly.pdbx_seq_one_letter_code
_entity_poly.pdbx_strand_id
1 'polypeptide(L)' 'MYSKNNKLCLDIRNRYHTEPIFHQGLPISEEHGHGFGTKSMAHIVEKHGGVYQFSVKDGWFVFQATT' A
#
# COMPACT_ATOMS: atom_id res chain seq x y z
N MET A 1 -13.85 -0.27 1.29
CA MET A 1 -13.72 1.05 1.96
C MET A 1 -14.80 1.15 3.00
N TYR A 2 -14.48 1.59 4.21
CA TYR A 2 -15.43 1.77 5.31
C TYR A 2 -14.98 2.93 6.19
N SER A 3 -15.87 3.41 7.06
CA SER A 3 -15.52 4.45 8.04
C SER A 3 -15.56 3.87 9.45
N LYS A 4 -14.57 4.22 10.28
CA LYS A 4 -14.51 3.85 11.71
C LYS A 4 -13.86 4.97 12.49
N ASN A 5 -14.45 5.35 13.63
CA ASN A 5 -13.95 6.45 14.48
C ASN A 5 -13.72 7.76 13.69
N ASN A 6 -14.65 8.12 12.79
CA ASN A 6 -14.57 9.27 11.90
C ASN A 6 -13.37 9.29 10.93
N LYS A 7 -12.66 8.16 10.79
CA LYS A 7 -11.60 7.98 9.81
C LYS A 7 -12.08 7.13 8.65
N LEU A 8 -11.64 7.47 7.44
CA LEU A 8 -11.82 6.63 6.26
C LEU A 8 -10.79 5.49 6.32
N CYS A 9 -11.21 4.27 6.04
CA CYS A 9 -10.36 3.09 6.01
C CYS A 9 -10.43 2.41 4.63
N LEU A 10 -9.26 2.22 4.03
CA LEU A 10 -9.07 1.53 2.76
C LEU A 10 -8.35 0.20 3.01
N ASP A 11 -8.83 -0.84 2.34
CA ASP A 11 -8.19 -2.16 2.27
C ASP A 11 -8.32 -2.61 0.81
N ILE A 12 -7.18 -2.71 0.13
CA ILE A 12 -7.05 -3.08 -1.28
C ILE A 12 -6.18 -4.32 -1.35
N ARG A 13 -6.64 -5.35 -2.06
CA ARG A 13 -5.93 -6.64 -2.17
C ARG A 13 -5.88 -7.09 -3.61
N ASN A 14 -4.70 -7.49 -4.07
CA ASN A 14 -4.50 -8.07 -5.39
C ASN A 14 -3.65 -9.34 -5.27
N ARG A 15 -3.96 -10.34 -6.10
CA ARG A 15 -3.08 -11.50 -6.26
C ARG A 15 -1.81 -11.06 -6.96
N TYR A 16 -0.68 -11.65 -6.57
CA TYR A 16 0.58 -11.52 -7.29
C TYR A 16 1.02 -12.87 -7.86
N HIS A 17 1.78 -12.82 -8.95
CA HIS A 17 2.46 -14.01 -9.49
C HIS A 17 3.81 -14.21 -8.79
N THR A 18 4.61 -13.15 -8.73
CA THR A 18 5.89 -13.10 -8.01
C THR A 18 5.71 -12.28 -6.73
N GLU A 19 6.22 -12.77 -5.60
CA GLU A 19 6.11 -12.06 -4.33
C GLU A 19 6.89 -10.73 -4.36
N PRO A 20 6.25 -9.59 -4.04
CA PRO A 20 6.93 -8.30 -3.99
C PRO A 20 8.02 -8.24 -2.93
N ILE A 21 9.15 -7.62 -3.27
CA ILE A 21 10.22 -7.31 -2.32
C ILE A 21 9.94 -5.95 -1.69
N PHE A 22 10.28 -5.81 -0.41
CA PHE A 22 10.05 -4.58 0.35
C PHE A 22 11.37 -3.97 0.81
N HIS A 23 11.47 -2.65 0.73
CA HIS A 23 12.52 -1.87 1.35
C HIS A 23 11.89 -0.77 2.22
N GLN A 24 12.20 -0.78 3.52
CA GLN A 24 11.65 0.18 4.48
C GLN A 24 10.10 0.26 4.47
N GLY A 25 9.44 -0.88 4.29
CA GLY A 25 7.97 -0.96 4.29
C GLY A 25 7.29 -0.57 2.97
N LEU A 26 8.04 -0.15 1.96
CA LEU A 26 7.54 0.10 0.61
C LEU A 26 7.91 -1.05 -0.33
N PRO A 27 6.99 -1.48 -1.20
CA PRO A 27 7.31 -2.43 -2.26
C PRO A 27 8.24 -1.75 -3.28
N ILE A 28 9.30 -2.46 -3.67
CA ILE A 28 10.25 -2.03 -4.70
C ILE A 28 10.07 -2.86 -5.98
N SER A 29 10.41 -2.25 -7.11
CA SER A 29 10.48 -2.93 -8.41
C SER A 29 11.86 -2.71 -9.00
N GLU A 30 12.46 -3.78 -9.54
CA GLU A 30 13.70 -3.72 -10.31
C GLU A 30 13.44 -3.28 -11.77
N GLU A 31 12.17 -3.28 -12.20
CA GLU A 31 11.79 -2.83 -13.54
C GLU A 31 11.86 -1.31 -13.63
N HIS A 32 12.63 -0.82 -14.60
CA HIS A 32 12.78 0.62 -14.82
C HIS A 32 11.42 1.27 -15.11
N GLY A 33 11.12 2.37 -14.42
CA GLY A 33 9.84 3.06 -14.56
C GLY A 33 8.72 2.54 -13.66
N HIS A 34 8.94 1.47 -12.89
CA HIS A 34 7.92 0.86 -12.03
C HIS A 34 8.07 1.33 -10.57
N GLY A 35 7.02 1.11 -9.75
CA GLY A 35 7.02 1.45 -8.32
C GLY A 35 6.66 2.91 -8.00
N PHE A 36 6.40 3.77 -8.98
CA PHE A 36 5.90 5.13 -8.70
C PHE A 36 4.50 5.13 -8.11
N GLY A 37 3.63 4.20 -8.50
CA GLY A 37 2.27 4.11 -7.99
C GLY A 37 2.22 3.95 -6.47
N THR A 38 3.01 3.03 -5.91
CA THR A 38 3.05 2.77 -4.47
C THR A 38 3.67 3.92 -3.68
N LYS A 39 4.69 4.59 -4.24
CA LYS A 39 5.25 5.84 -3.68
C LYS A 39 4.23 6.97 -3.65
N SER A 40 3.47 7.15 -4.74
CA SER A 40 2.39 8.14 -4.80
C SER A 40 1.28 7.85 -3.80
N MET A 41 0.88 6.58 -3.64
CA MET A 41 -0.11 6.16 -2.66
C MET A 41 0.34 6.48 -1.22
N ALA A 42 1.57 6.11 -0.86
CA ALA A 42 2.16 6.44 0.44
C ALA A 42 2.14 7.96 0.70
N HIS A 43 2.65 8.73 -0.27
CA HIS A 43 2.73 10.18 -0.16
C HIS A 43 1.34 10.84 0.01
N ILE A 44 0.32 10.37 -0.70
CA ILE A 44 -1.05 10.91 -0.57
C ILE A 44 -1.60 10.65 0.84
N VAL A 45 -1.38 9.46 1.40
CA VAL A 45 -1.85 9.13 2.75
C VAL A 45 -1.14 10.00 3.79
N GLU A 46 0.19 10.09 3.71
CA GLU A 46 1.01 10.93 4.59
C GLU A 46 0.60 12.42 4.52
N LYS A 47 0.37 12.93 3.30
CA LYS A 47 -0.06 14.33 3.07
C LYS A 47 -1.36 14.68 3.80
N HIS A 48 -2.25 13.70 4.01
CA HIS A 48 -3.53 13.90 4.71
C HIS A 48 -3.46 13.50 6.20
N GLY A 49 -2.26 13.31 6.77
CA GLY A 49 -2.08 12.91 8.17
C GLY A 49 -2.53 11.47 8.46
N GLY A 50 -2.67 10.66 7.41
CA GLY A 50 -3.05 9.28 7.51
C GLY A 50 -1.88 8.35 7.79
N VAL A 51 -2.19 7.08 8.01
CA VAL A 51 -1.21 5.99 8.11
C VAL A 51 -1.53 4.90 7.10
N TYR A 52 -0.50 4.24 6.58
CA TYR A 52 -0.64 3.15 5.62
C TYR A 52 0.25 1.97 5.97
N GLN A 53 -0.05 0.84 5.34
CA GLN A 53 0.78 -0.35 5.36
C GLN A 53 0.66 -1.06 4.02
N PHE A 54 1.80 -1.47 3.47
CA PHE A 54 1.86 -2.49 2.43
C PHE A 54 2.30 -3.81 3.09
N SER A 55 1.70 -4.93 2.69
CA SER A 55 2.07 -6.25 3.20
C SER A 55 1.79 -7.34 2.17
N VAL A 56 2.37 -8.52 2.39
CA VAL A 56 2.05 -9.74 1.66
C VAL A 56 1.52 -10.78 2.63
N LYS A 57 0.46 -11.49 2.23
CA LYS A 57 -0.13 -12.58 3.02
C LYS A 57 -0.87 -13.55 2.13
N ASP A 58 -0.55 -14.84 2.21
CA ASP A 58 -1.26 -15.93 1.53
C ASP A 58 -1.41 -15.71 0.00
N GLY A 59 -0.39 -15.14 -0.66
CA GLY A 59 -0.41 -14.80 -2.08
C GLY A 59 -1.19 -13.52 -2.44
N TRP A 60 -1.52 -12.70 -1.44
CA TRP A 60 -2.14 -11.39 -1.62
C TRP A 60 -1.15 -10.28 -1.31
N PHE A 61 -1.02 -9.34 -2.23
CA PHE A 61 -0.45 -8.03 -1.97
C PHE A 61 -1.55 -7.13 -1.42
N VAL A 62 -1.34 -6.60 -0.23
CA VAL A 62 -2.33 -5.87 0.55
C VAL A 62 -1.83 -4.45 0.79
N PHE A 63 -2.67 -3.48 0.46
CA PHE A 63 -2.51 -2.08 0.86
C PHE A 63 -3.64 -1.69 1.80
N GLN A 64 -3.28 -1.21 2.97
CA GLN A 64 -4.22 -0.67 3.95
C GLN A 64 -3.86 0.78 4.24
N ALA A 65 -4.87 1.63 4.38
CA ALA A 65 -4.66 3.02 4.74
C ALA A 65 -5.82 3.60 5.54
N THR A 66 -5.53 4.59 6.36
CA THR A 66 -6.57 5.38 7.04
C THR A 66 -6.17 6.84 7.16
N THR A 67 -7.14 7.75 7.09
CA THR A 67 -6.99 9.21 7.27
C THR A 67 -7.77 9.64 8.50
#